data_AF-A0A183MWD2-F1
#
_entry.id   AF-A0A183MWD2-F1
#
_cell.length_a   1.000
_cell.length_b   1.000
_cell.length_c   1.000
_cell.angle_alpha   90.00
_cell.angle_beta   90.00
_cell.angle_gamma   90.00
#
_symmetry.space_group_name_H-M   'P 1'
#
loop_
_entity.id
_entity.type
_entity.pdbx_description
1 polymer ?
#
loop_
_entity_poly.entity_id
_entity_poly.type
_entity_poly.pdbx_seq_one_letter_code
_entity_poly.pdbx_strand_id
1 'polypeptide(L)'
;METLSRTQVKSNTAIINSRTRTENVKAQAEHTEANKQVKRSIRTDKQKYLEEIATIAEKASREGNIKQLYDITKKLAGKCSEPERAVKYKSITEIQGQRNRWEEYFEELLNRPVPSNPPDSEVTHMDLPIDVTPPTIEEIGMVIRQIKSAKPAGPYNIPV
;
A
#
# COMPACT_ATOMS: atom_id res chain seq x y z
N MET A 1 -28.91 -86.26 5.95
CA MET A 1 -27.74 -85.60 6.58
C MET A 1 -27.17 -84.47 5.72
N GLU A 2 -27.26 -84.49 4.38
CA GLU A 2 -26.60 -83.48 3.52
C GLU A 2 -27.28 -82.09 3.45
N THR A 3 -28.58 -82.01 3.69
CA THR A 3 -29.35 -80.75 3.54
C THR A 3 -29.02 -79.71 4.59
N LEU A 4 -28.81 -80.13 5.85
CA LEU A 4 -28.47 -79.26 6.98
C LEU A 4 -27.08 -78.61 6.81
N SER A 5 -26.12 -79.37 6.27
CA SER A 5 -24.75 -78.90 6.01
C SER A 5 -24.72 -77.82 4.93
N ARG A 6 -25.53 -77.94 3.88
CA ARG A 6 -25.60 -76.93 2.80
C ARG A 6 -26.22 -75.62 3.26
N THR A 7 -27.19 -75.65 4.16
CA THR A 7 -27.78 -74.44 4.75
C THR A 7 -26.80 -73.72 5.69
N GLN A 8 -26.03 -74.46 6.49
CA GLN A 8 -25.02 -73.87 7.38
C GLN A 8 -23.90 -73.17 6.59
N VAL A 9 -23.41 -73.78 5.51
CA VAL A 9 -22.39 -73.19 4.64
C VAL A 9 -22.88 -71.88 4.00
N LYS A 10 -24.10 -71.85 3.45
CA LYS A 10 -24.67 -70.64 2.84
C LYS A 10 -24.83 -69.49 3.85
N SER A 11 -25.26 -69.80 5.08
CA SER A 11 -25.38 -68.83 6.15
C SER A 11 -24.02 -68.24 6.54
N ASN A 12 -23.00 -69.08 6.71
CA ASN A 12 -21.64 -68.63 7.01
C ASN A 12 -21.06 -67.73 5.90
N THR A 13 -21.29 -68.06 4.62
CA THR A 13 -20.87 -67.21 3.50
C THR A 13 -21.57 -65.84 3.50
N ALA A 14 -22.87 -65.78 3.80
CA ALA A 14 -23.60 -64.52 3.88
C ALA A 14 -23.08 -63.62 5.02
N ILE A 15 -22.76 -64.20 6.17
CA ILE A 15 -22.18 -63.50 7.32
C ILE A 15 -20.81 -62.91 6.94
N ILE A 16 -19.93 -63.71 6.33
CA ILE A 16 -18.60 -63.26 5.90
C ILE A 16 -18.72 -62.09 4.93
N ASN A 17 -19.56 -62.20 3.90
CA ASN A 17 -19.76 -61.14 2.91
C ASN A 17 -20.29 -59.84 3.55
N SER A 18 -21.22 -59.95 4.51
CA SER A 18 -21.77 -58.79 5.23
C SER A 18 -20.71 -58.08 6.08
N ARG A 19 -19.82 -58.85 6.70
CA ARG A 19 -18.70 -58.34 7.49
C ARG A 19 -17.69 -57.62 6.60
N THR A 20 -17.30 -58.22 5.49
CA THR A 20 -16.38 -57.61 4.51
C THR A 20 -16.93 -56.29 3.95
N ARG A 21 -18.23 -56.22 3.63
CA ARG A 21 -18.85 -54.96 3.18
C ARG A 21 -18.79 -53.88 4.26
N THR A 22 -19.01 -54.24 5.52
CA THR A 22 -18.96 -53.30 6.65
C THR A 22 -17.54 -52.76 6.86
N GLU A 23 -16.54 -53.64 6.79
CA GLU A 23 -15.12 -53.27 6.89
C GLU A 23 -14.70 -52.33 5.74
N ASN A 24 -15.15 -52.60 4.51
CA ASN A 24 -14.88 -51.74 3.35
C ASN A 24 -15.50 -50.34 3.50
N VAL A 25 -16.74 -50.24 4.01
CA VAL A 25 -17.39 -48.94 4.27
C VAL A 25 -16.63 -48.16 5.34
N LYS A 26 -16.17 -48.84 6.39
CA LYS A 26 -15.37 -48.23 7.45
C LYS A 26 -14.03 -47.70 6.91
N ALA A 27 -13.30 -48.52 6.15
CA ALA A 27 -12.04 -48.11 5.53
C ALA A 27 -12.22 -46.92 4.57
N GLN A 28 -13.32 -46.89 3.80
CA GLN A 28 -13.64 -45.76 2.93
C GLN A 28 -13.88 -44.48 3.75
N ALA A 29 -14.65 -44.57 4.84
CA ALA A 29 -14.90 -43.43 5.73
C ALA A 29 -13.58 -42.91 6.34
N GLU A 30 -12.73 -43.79 6.85
CA GLU A 30 -11.39 -43.45 7.38
C GLU A 30 -10.52 -42.75 6.33
N HIS A 31 -10.47 -43.26 5.10
CA HIS A 31 -9.73 -42.62 4.01
C HIS A 31 -10.27 -41.21 3.66
N THR A 32 -11.59 -41.02 3.69
CA THR A 32 -12.17 -39.68 3.46
C THR A 32 -11.81 -38.70 4.57
N GLU A 33 -11.78 -39.13 5.82
CA GLU A 33 -11.45 -38.28 6.96
C GLU A 33 -9.94 -37.94 6.99
N ALA A 34 -9.08 -38.93 6.75
CA ALA A 34 -7.64 -38.72 6.63
C ALA A 34 -7.32 -37.70 5.50
N ASN A 35 -7.98 -37.80 4.35
CA ASN A 35 -7.81 -36.84 3.27
C ASN A 35 -8.23 -35.41 3.64
N LYS A 36 -9.32 -35.25 4.41
CA LYS A 36 -9.70 -33.92 4.92
C LYS A 36 -8.64 -33.38 5.88
N GLN A 37 -8.12 -34.23 6.77
CA GLN A 37 -7.08 -33.84 7.72
C GLN A 37 -5.80 -33.38 7.00
N VAL A 38 -5.34 -34.14 6.00
CA VAL A 38 -4.17 -33.78 5.18
C VAL A 38 -4.37 -32.44 4.47
N LYS A 39 -5.54 -32.19 3.89
CA LYS A 39 -5.84 -30.89 3.24
C LYS A 39 -5.81 -29.74 4.24
N ARG A 40 -6.32 -29.95 5.47
CA ARG A 40 -6.27 -28.96 6.54
C ARG A 40 -4.83 -28.69 6.97
N SER A 41 -4.02 -29.74 7.20
CA SER A 41 -2.63 -29.57 7.61
C SER A 41 -1.79 -28.86 6.55
N ILE A 42 -1.95 -29.20 5.27
CA ILE A 42 -1.27 -28.50 4.15
C ILE A 42 -1.63 -27.01 4.13
N ARG A 43 -2.91 -26.68 4.37
CA ARG A 43 -3.34 -25.28 4.43
C ARG A 43 -2.70 -24.54 5.60
N THR A 44 -2.68 -25.15 6.78
CA THR A 44 -2.07 -24.57 7.98
C THR A 44 -0.56 -24.40 7.82
N ASP A 45 0.12 -25.39 7.25
CA ASP A 45 1.56 -25.33 7.01
C ASP A 45 1.93 -24.21 6.01
N LYS A 46 1.16 -24.08 4.92
CA LYS A 46 1.30 -22.97 3.98
C LYS A 46 1.11 -21.61 4.66
N GLN A 47 0.14 -21.49 5.57
CA GLN A 47 -0.10 -20.25 6.31
C GLN A 47 1.08 -19.92 7.22
N LYS A 48 1.59 -20.91 7.96
CA LYS A 48 2.76 -20.76 8.83
C LYS A 48 4.00 -20.31 8.06
N TYR A 49 4.25 -20.90 6.90
CA TYR A 49 5.35 -20.51 6.02
C TYR A 49 5.24 -19.05 5.55
N LEU A 50 4.04 -18.61 5.17
CA LEU A 50 3.81 -17.22 4.75
C LEU A 50 3.98 -16.23 5.90
N GLU A 51 3.52 -16.59 7.10
CA GLU A 51 3.68 -15.78 8.31
C GLU A 51 5.17 -15.63 8.68
N GLU A 52 5.94 -16.72 8.65
CA GLU A 52 7.39 -16.68 8.87
C GLU A 52 8.06 -15.73 7.87
N ILE A 53 7.75 -15.82 6.58
CA ILE A 53 8.29 -14.90 5.57
C ILE A 53 7.92 -13.44 5.87
N ALA A 54 6.67 -13.18 6.25
CA ALA A 54 6.20 -11.84 6.58
C ALA A 54 6.98 -11.26 7.77
N THR A 55 7.23 -12.06 8.81
CA THR A 55 8.03 -11.62 9.97
C THR A 55 9.48 -11.30 9.59
N ILE A 56 10.08 -12.08 8.69
CA ILE A 56 11.44 -11.80 8.19
C ILE A 56 11.45 -10.52 7.34
N ALA A 57 10.42 -10.30 6.52
CA ALA A 57 10.29 -9.07 5.74
C ALA A 57 10.17 -7.83 6.64
N GLU A 58 9.33 -7.89 7.68
CA GLU A 58 9.16 -6.81 8.65
C GLU A 58 10.49 -6.50 9.35
N LYS A 59 11.21 -7.53 9.79
CA LYS A 59 12.54 -7.37 10.41
C LYS A 59 13.53 -6.70 9.44
N ALA A 60 13.62 -7.17 8.20
CA ALA A 60 14.50 -6.57 7.19
C ALA A 60 14.15 -5.10 6.92
N SER A 61 12.86 -4.75 6.92
CA SER A 61 12.41 -3.36 6.79
C SER A 61 12.83 -2.50 7.97
N ARG A 62 12.70 -3.01 9.22
CA ARG A 62 13.11 -2.30 10.44
C ARG A 62 14.62 -2.08 10.49
N GLU A 63 15.41 -3.04 10.02
CA GLU A 63 16.87 -2.97 9.98
C GLU A 63 17.40 -2.16 8.78
N GLY A 64 16.54 -1.69 7.88
CA GLY A 64 16.94 -0.98 6.66
C GLY A 64 17.67 -1.86 5.64
N ASN A 65 17.54 -3.19 5.73
CA ASN A 65 18.15 -4.14 4.79
C ASN A 65 17.29 -4.27 3.51
N ILE A 66 17.41 -3.27 2.64
CA ILE A 66 16.61 -3.15 1.41
C ILE A 66 16.80 -4.35 0.47
N LYS A 67 18.03 -4.88 0.37
CA LYS A 67 18.34 -6.02 -0.49
C LYS A 67 17.55 -7.27 -0.07
N GLN A 68 17.57 -7.59 1.22
CA GLN A 68 16.84 -8.74 1.75
C GLN A 68 15.32 -8.55 1.63
N LEU A 69 14.81 -7.34 1.87
CA LEU A 69 13.39 -7.02 1.71
C LEU A 69 12.92 -7.24 0.26
N TYR A 70 13.73 -6.84 -0.73
CA TYR A 70 13.45 -7.07 -2.15
C TYR A 70 13.41 -8.55 -2.50
N ASP A 71 14.41 -9.33 -2.06
CA ASP A 71 14.47 -10.78 -2.34
C ASP A 71 13.30 -11.54 -1.73
N ILE A 72 12.86 -11.16 -0.53
CA ILE A 72 11.67 -11.73 0.14
C ILE A 72 10.39 -11.37 -0.62
N THR A 73 10.24 -10.10 -0.99
CA THR A 73 9.06 -9.64 -1.75
C THR A 73 8.97 -10.35 -3.10
N LYS A 74 10.10 -10.57 -3.77
CA LYS A 74 10.19 -11.33 -5.02
C LYS A 74 9.78 -12.79 -4.84
N LYS A 75 10.14 -13.42 -3.71
CA LYS A 75 9.69 -14.79 -3.37
C LYS A 75 8.18 -14.84 -3.11
N LEU A 76 7.62 -13.84 -2.41
CA LEU A 76 6.18 -13.73 -2.15
C LEU A 76 5.35 -13.49 -3.42
N ALA A 77 5.88 -12.69 -4.34
CA ALA A 77 5.22 -12.34 -5.61
C ALA A 77 5.03 -13.58 -6.53
N GLY A 78 5.83 -14.64 -6.36
CA GLY A 78 5.80 -15.80 -7.24
C GLY A 78 6.01 -15.42 -8.71
N LYS A 79 5.51 -16.24 -9.65
CA LYS A 79 5.33 -15.80 -11.03
C LYS A 79 4.08 -14.90 -11.07
N CYS A 80 4.21 -13.61 -10.74
CA CYS A 80 3.29 -12.65 -11.32
C CYS A 80 3.38 -12.87 -12.84
N SER A 81 2.27 -13.24 -13.47
CA SER A 81 2.13 -13.04 -14.92
C SER A 81 2.62 -11.61 -15.16
N GLU A 82 3.57 -11.44 -16.08
CA GLU A 82 3.95 -10.11 -16.52
C GLU A 82 2.68 -9.28 -16.67
N PRO A 83 2.65 -8.01 -16.23
CA PRO A 83 1.54 -7.17 -16.58
C PRO A 83 1.50 -7.16 -18.11
N GLU A 84 0.51 -7.84 -18.68
CA GLU A 84 0.33 -8.05 -20.12
C GLU A 84 0.23 -6.71 -20.87
N ARG A 85 0.10 -5.62 -20.13
CA ARG A 85 0.44 -4.28 -20.57
C ARG A 85 1.29 -3.60 -19.52
N ALA A 86 2.56 -3.32 -19.85
CA ALA A 86 3.23 -2.17 -19.28
C ALA A 86 2.33 -0.96 -19.53
N VAL A 87 1.63 -0.49 -18.50
CA VAL A 87 1.05 0.85 -18.52
C VAL A 87 2.27 1.75 -18.63
N LYS A 88 2.55 2.20 -19.86
CA LYS A 88 3.50 3.27 -20.13
C LYS A 88 2.99 4.47 -19.34
N TYR A 89 3.42 4.59 -18.09
CA TYR A 89 3.55 5.89 -17.47
C TYR A 89 4.38 6.71 -18.45
N LYS A 90 3.85 7.90 -18.75
CA LYS A 90 4.33 8.84 -19.77
C LYS A 90 5.85 8.80 -19.85
N SER A 91 6.33 8.39 -21.02
CA SER A 91 7.60 7.70 -21.19
C SER A 91 8.78 8.51 -20.69
N ILE A 92 9.82 7.82 -20.21
CA ILE A 92 11.08 8.34 -19.65
C ILE A 92 11.68 9.51 -20.46
N THR A 93 11.46 9.54 -21.77
CA THR A 93 11.84 10.62 -22.68
C THR A 93 11.17 11.97 -22.37
N GLU A 94 9.92 12.00 -21.91
CA GLU A 94 9.23 13.24 -21.52
C GLU A 94 9.80 13.82 -20.22
N ILE A 95 10.17 12.96 -19.27
CA ILE A 95 10.83 13.36 -18.01
C ILE A 95 12.23 13.91 -18.28
N GLN A 96 13.00 13.27 -19.17
CA GLN A 96 14.31 13.77 -19.60
C GLN A 96 14.19 15.10 -20.35
N GLY A 97 13.20 15.24 -21.24
CA GLY A 97 12.95 16.50 -21.94
C GLY A 97 12.44 17.63 -21.04
N GLN A 98 11.75 17.31 -19.94
CA GLN A 98 11.45 18.31 -18.90
C GLN A 98 12.72 18.69 -18.14
N ARG A 99 13.56 17.71 -17.75
CA ARG A 99 14.79 17.96 -16.99
C ARG A 99 15.75 18.88 -17.75
N ASN A 100 15.94 18.64 -19.05
CA ASN A 100 16.81 19.49 -19.88
C ASN A 100 16.28 20.93 -19.99
N ARG A 101 14.96 21.11 -20.09
CA ARG A 101 14.34 22.45 -20.07
C ARG A 101 14.51 23.17 -18.73
N TRP A 102 14.42 22.43 -17.63
CA TRP A 102 14.69 22.99 -16.30
C TRP A 102 16.17 23.37 -16.16
N GLU A 103 17.09 22.55 -16.67
CA GLU A 103 18.53 22.83 -16.65
C GLU A 103 18.88 24.09 -17.46
N GLU A 104 18.36 24.23 -18.68
CA GLU A 104 18.53 25.44 -19.50
C GLU A 104 17.97 26.69 -18.81
N TYR A 105 16.76 26.61 -18.23
CA TYR A 105 16.14 27.74 -17.54
C TYR A 105 16.94 28.18 -16.31
N PHE A 106 17.44 27.23 -15.52
CA PHE A 106 18.24 27.56 -14.33
C PHE A 106 19.65 28.04 -14.69
N GLU A 107 20.27 27.52 -15.73
CA GLU A 107 21.54 28.04 -16.26
C GLU A 107 21.38 29.49 -16.75
N GLU A 108 20.29 29.81 -17.45
CA GLU A 108 20.00 31.19 -17.87
C GLU A 108 19.78 32.12 -16.67
N LEU A 109 19.03 31.68 -15.67
CA LEU A 109 18.71 32.48 -14.49
C LEU A 109 19.95 32.73 -13.60
N LEU A 110 20.76 31.69 -13.36
CA LEU A 110 21.87 31.74 -12.41
C LEU A 110 23.16 32.29 -13.00
N ASN A 111 23.33 32.25 -14.32
CA ASN A 111 24.50 32.79 -15.01
C ASN A 111 24.21 34.10 -15.76
N ARG A 112 23.04 34.73 -15.55
CA ARG A 112 22.72 36.03 -16.15
C ARG A 112 23.76 37.07 -15.71
N PRO A 113 24.56 37.64 -16.63
CA PRO A 113 25.52 38.67 -16.26
C PRO A 113 24.79 39.93 -15.79
N VAL A 114 25.40 40.66 -14.86
CA VAL A 114 24.90 41.96 -14.38
C VAL A 114 24.65 42.86 -15.60
N PRO A 115 23.43 43.43 -15.77
CA PRO A 115 23.14 44.33 -16.88
C PRO A 115 24.16 45.47 -16.90
N SER A 116 24.78 45.75 -18.06
CA SER A 116 25.88 46.74 -18.17
C SER A 116 25.43 48.19 -18.05
N ASN A 117 24.13 48.40 -17.90
CA ASN A 117 23.47 49.67 -17.71
C ASN A 117 22.76 49.59 -16.35
N PRO A 118 23.42 49.99 -15.24
CA PRO A 118 22.70 50.25 -14.01
C PRO A 118 21.62 51.30 -14.31
N PRO A 119 20.38 51.13 -13.80
CA PRO A 119 19.37 52.15 -13.95
C PRO A 119 19.86 53.43 -13.29
N ASP A 120 19.90 54.51 -14.08
CA ASP A 120 20.22 55.85 -13.61
C ASP A 120 18.99 56.33 -12.80
N SER A 121 18.94 55.95 -11.51
CA SER A 121 17.86 56.35 -10.63
C SER A 121 18.16 57.76 -10.13
N GLU A 122 17.69 58.75 -10.88
CA GLU A 122 17.41 60.07 -10.35
C GLU A 122 16.41 59.88 -9.19
N VAL A 123 16.91 59.93 -7.96
CA VAL A 123 16.11 59.74 -6.75
C VAL A 123 15.28 61.00 -6.54
N THR A 124 14.12 61.06 -7.18
CA THR A 124 13.08 61.97 -6.72
C THR A 124 12.56 61.41 -5.40
N HIS A 125 13.13 61.90 -4.29
CA HIS A 125 12.61 61.67 -2.95
C HIS A 125 11.22 62.30 -2.86
N MET A 126 10.21 61.53 -3.27
CA MET A 126 8.84 61.85 -3.00
C MET A 126 8.60 61.44 -1.54
N ASP A 127 8.92 62.37 -0.63
CA ASP A 127 8.62 62.27 0.80
C ASP A 127 7.11 62.30 0.98
N LEU A 128 6.48 61.14 0.78
CA LEU A 128 5.17 60.87 1.33
C LEU A 128 5.37 60.70 2.83
N PRO A 129 4.69 61.50 3.68
CA PRO A 129 4.76 61.33 5.12
C PRO A 129 4.02 60.04 5.48
N ILE A 130 4.74 58.92 5.44
CA ILE A 130 4.30 57.68 6.05
C ILE A 130 4.52 57.88 7.54
N ASP A 131 3.41 58.02 8.27
CA ASP A 131 3.44 58.01 9.72
C ASP A 131 3.93 56.62 10.18
N VAL A 132 5.20 56.57 10.53
CA VAL A 132 5.90 55.40 11.07
C VAL A 132 5.73 55.29 12.59
N THR A 133 4.75 55.98 13.18
CA THR A 133 4.45 55.79 14.61
C THR A 133 3.97 54.35 14.84
N PRO A 134 4.58 53.64 15.82
CA PRO A 134 4.10 52.32 16.18
C PRO A 134 2.66 52.39 16.71
N PRO A 135 1.77 51.48 16.26
CA PRO A 135 0.37 51.48 16.70
C PRO A 135 0.28 51.31 18.21
N THR A 136 -0.63 52.04 18.83
CA THR A 136 -0.80 52.02 20.28
C THR A 136 -1.48 50.72 20.74
N ILE A 137 -1.18 50.28 21.97
CA ILE A 137 -1.74 49.04 22.54
C ILE A 137 -3.28 49.09 22.57
N GLU A 138 -3.85 50.28 22.73
CA GLU A 138 -5.30 50.51 22.75
C GLU A 138 -5.92 50.29 21.37
N GLU A 139 -5.31 50.80 20.30
CA GLU A 139 -5.73 50.56 18.91
C GLU A 139 -5.67 49.07 18.54
N ILE A 140 -4.57 48.41 18.89
CA ILE A 140 -4.40 46.96 18.70
C ILE A 140 -5.50 46.20 19.46
N GLY A 141 -5.77 46.61 20.70
CA GLY A 141 -6.82 46.02 21.54
C GLY A 141 -8.25 46.26 21.04
N MET A 142 -8.51 47.37 20.34
CA MET A 142 -9.80 47.65 19.71
C MET A 142 -10.03 46.77 18.49
N VAL A 143 -9.03 46.65 17.61
CA VAL A 143 -9.12 45.82 16.39
C VAL A 143 -9.30 44.34 16.74
N ILE A 144 -8.55 43.82 17.71
CA ILE A 144 -8.71 42.43 18.19
C ILE A 144 -10.11 42.19 18.76
N ARG A 145 -10.68 43.17 19.46
CA ARG A 145 -12.06 43.07 19.98
C ARG A 145 -13.10 43.06 18.88
N GLN A 146 -12.94 43.87 17.83
CA GLN A 146 -13.81 43.83 16.64
C GLN A 146 -13.73 42.49 15.90
N ILE A 147 -12.52 41.94 15.73
CA ILE A 147 -12.34 40.62 15.09
C ILE A 147 -13.01 39.52 15.92
N LYS A 148 -12.97 39.62 17.26
CA LYS A 148 -13.61 38.66 18.16
C LYS A 148 -15.12 38.80 18.27
N SER A 149 -15.68 40.00 18.11
CA SER A 149 -17.13 40.22 18.13
C SER A 149 -17.80 39.99 16.77
N ALA A 150 -17.03 39.94 15.69
CA ALA A 150 -17.52 39.54 14.36
C ALA A 150 -17.82 38.03 14.32
N LYS A 151 -19.11 37.69 14.34
CA LYS A 151 -19.63 36.34 14.05
C LYS A 151 -19.18 35.93 12.62
N PRO A 152 -18.74 34.68 12.36
CA PRO A 152 -18.04 34.36 11.12
C PRO A 152 -19.00 34.40 9.93
N ALA A 153 -18.98 35.52 9.19
CA ALA A 153 -19.43 35.56 7.81
C ALA A 153 -18.27 35.07 6.94
N GLY A 154 -18.57 34.19 5.97
CA GLY A 154 -17.60 33.51 5.11
C GLY A 154 -16.66 34.46 4.34
N PRO A 155 -15.67 33.90 3.62
CA PRO A 155 -14.38 34.54 3.34
C PRO A 155 -14.38 35.69 2.31
N TYR A 156 -15.52 36.31 2.01
CA TYR A 156 -15.57 37.45 1.10
C TYR A 156 -16.61 38.48 1.56
N ASN A 157 -16.14 39.51 2.26
CA ASN A 157 -16.90 40.73 2.54
C ASN A 157 -16.16 41.92 1.91
N ILE A 158 -16.61 42.35 0.72
CA ILE A 158 -16.21 43.58 0.05
C ILE A 158 -17.43 44.53 0.09
N PRO A 159 -17.29 45.80 0.53
CA PRO A 159 -18.41 46.74 0.50
C PRO A 159 -18.59 47.36 -0.89
N VAL A 160 -19.83 47.68 -1.24
CA VAL A 160 -20.19 48.58 -2.37
C VAL A 160 -20.14 50.02 -1.88
#